data_AF-B9S2M3-F1
#
_entry.id   AF-B9S2M3-F1
#
_cell.length_a   1.000
_cell.length_b   1.000
_cell.length_c   1.000
_cell.angle_alpha   90.00
_cell.angle_beta   90.00
_cell.angle_gamma   90.00
#
_symmetry.space_group_name_H-M   'P 1'
#
loop_
_entity.id
_entity.type
_entity.pdbx_description
1 polymer ?
#
loop_
_entity_poly.entity_id
_entity_poly.type
_entity_poly.pdbx_seq_one_letter_code
_entity_poly.pdbx_strand_id
1 'polypeptide(L)'
;MHSLCPAVWSKHRRWLLMSMLCLNPVACSFVDLQFPNGQVTYVSGEGLTTSAFLPFCGGLLQAQGKYPGEMRFSFSHKNKWGTRITPMFQWPDKSFTLGFAQALAWQRSGLMVRPTVQFSLCPTFGGSNPGLRAELIHSVNEQLNLICGCAFMAHPSIFASLSGLGYFFAGLTAYGGANFGLQSKSYP
;
A
#
# COMPACT_ATOMS: atom_id res chain seq x y z
N MET A 1 27.51 14.83 16.90
CA MET A 1 26.53 13.72 16.91
C MET A 1 27.11 12.59 16.10
N HIS A 2 27.55 11.50 16.73
CA HIS A 2 28.01 10.31 16.01
C HIS A 2 26.84 9.32 16.01
N SER A 3 26.16 9.17 14.86
CA SER A 3 25.17 8.12 14.64
C SER A 3 25.90 6.94 14.03
N LEU A 4 25.82 5.78 14.65
CA LEU A 4 26.37 4.56 14.09
C LEU A 4 25.27 3.87 13.30
N CYS A 5 25.54 3.59 12.02
CA CYS A 5 24.63 2.88 11.11
C CYS A 5 25.19 1.49 10.78
N PRO A 6 25.32 0.56 11.76
CA PRO A 6 25.81 -0.77 11.43
C PRO A 6 24.80 -1.48 10.52
N ALA A 7 25.21 -1.70 9.28
CA ALA A 7 24.56 -2.61 8.35
C ALA A 7 25.22 -3.98 8.52
N VAL A 8 24.52 -4.91 9.18
CA VAL A 8 25.01 -6.28 9.39
C VAL A 8 24.30 -7.20 8.41
N TRP A 9 25.10 -7.85 7.56
CA TRP A 9 24.61 -8.80 6.58
C TRP A 9 24.82 -10.22 7.08
N SER A 10 23.79 -11.06 7.05
CA SER A 10 23.93 -12.47 7.40
C SER A 10 24.85 -13.19 6.41
N LYS A 11 25.75 -14.05 6.92
CA LYS A 11 26.72 -14.84 6.14
C LYS A 11 26.09 -15.59 4.94
N HIS A 12 24.81 -15.93 5.03
CA HIS A 12 24.08 -16.64 3.98
C HIS A 12 23.25 -15.75 3.04
N ARG A 13 23.40 -14.42 3.11
CA ARG A 13 22.61 -13.44 2.33
C ARG A 13 21.10 -13.50 2.48
N ARG A 14 20.62 -14.06 3.59
CA ARG A 14 19.18 -14.21 3.86
C ARG A 14 18.60 -13.15 4.80
N TRP A 15 19.40 -12.32 5.44
CA TRP A 15 18.90 -11.34 6.42
C TRP A 15 19.81 -10.10 6.36
N LEU A 16 19.24 -8.92 6.14
CA LEU A 16 19.91 -7.62 6.26
C LEU A 16 19.38 -6.96 7.53
N LEU A 17 20.28 -6.63 8.45
CA LEU A 17 19.97 -5.83 9.61
C LEU A 17 20.58 -4.45 9.40
N MET A 18 19.75 -3.42 9.33
CA MET A 18 20.17 -2.03 9.37
C MET A 18 19.72 -1.45 10.70
N SER A 19 20.62 -0.94 11.52
CA SER A 19 20.23 -0.16 12.70
C SER A 19 20.89 1.20 12.67
N MET A 20 20.18 2.21 13.14
CA MET A 20 20.73 3.49 13.56
C MET A 20 20.64 3.55 15.08
N LEU A 21 21.79 3.39 15.73
CA LEU A 21 21.93 3.63 17.17
C LEU A 21 22.55 5.01 17.38
N CYS A 22 21.74 5.95 17.88
CA CYS A 22 22.27 7.20 18.39
C CYS A 22 22.85 6.98 19.80
N LEU A 23 24.02 7.57 20.11
CA LEU A 23 24.67 7.48 21.43
C LEU A 23 23.87 8.11 22.59
N ASN A 24 22.70 8.70 22.34
CA ASN A 24 21.80 9.18 23.37
C ASN A 24 20.65 8.16 23.57
N PRO A 25 20.67 7.34 24.65
CA PRO A 25 19.83 6.16 24.82
C PRO A 25 18.32 6.45 24.97
N VAL A 26 17.93 7.73 25.10
CA VAL A 26 16.55 8.13 25.43
C VAL A 26 15.75 8.62 24.22
N ALA A 27 16.38 8.95 23.07
CA ALA A 27 15.68 9.74 22.04
C ALA A 27 15.58 9.13 20.62
N CYS A 28 16.56 8.36 20.13
CA CYS A 28 16.54 7.94 18.71
C CYS A 28 17.20 6.56 18.50
N SER A 29 16.44 5.48 18.64
CA SER A 29 16.86 4.16 18.14
C SER A 29 15.91 3.72 17.03
N PHE A 30 16.49 3.49 15.85
CA PHE A 30 15.80 2.92 14.70
C PHE A 30 16.48 1.59 14.38
N VAL A 31 15.72 0.51 14.30
CA VAL A 31 16.23 -0.81 13.96
C VAL A 31 15.35 -1.38 12.88
N ASP A 32 15.94 -1.77 11.77
CA ASP A 32 15.25 -2.33 10.62
C ASP A 32 15.89 -3.66 10.21
N LEU A 33 15.21 -4.75 10.54
CA LEU A 33 15.55 -6.10 10.09
C LEU A 33 14.77 -6.39 8.81
N GLN A 34 15.45 -6.43 7.67
CA GLN A 34 14.89 -6.83 6.39
C GLN A 34 15.26 -8.28 6.06
N PHE A 35 14.25 -9.06 5.69
CA PHE A 35 14.34 -10.46 5.34
C PHE A 35 13.72 -10.67 3.95
N PRO A 36 14.05 -11.75 3.24
CA PRO A 36 13.48 -12.04 1.91
C PRO A 36 11.95 -12.11 1.93
N ASN A 37 11.37 -12.49 3.06
CA ASN A 37 9.94 -12.72 3.24
C ASN A 37 9.31 -11.77 4.28
N GLY A 38 9.92 -10.61 4.57
CA GLY A 38 9.39 -9.71 5.59
C GLY A 38 10.35 -8.61 6.04
N GLN A 39 9.85 -7.69 6.84
CA GLN A 39 10.63 -6.61 7.44
C GLN A 39 10.12 -6.32 8.85
N VAL A 40 11.03 -6.21 9.81
CA VAL A 40 10.74 -5.85 11.20
C VAL A 40 11.46 -4.54 11.49
N THR A 41 10.69 -3.47 11.63
CA THR A 41 11.17 -2.12 11.89
C THR A 41 10.73 -1.69 13.28
N TYR A 42 11.69 -1.40 14.16
CA TYR A 42 11.47 -0.77 15.45
C TYR A 42 11.87 0.70 15.38
N VAL A 43 10.97 1.58 15.84
CA VAL A 43 11.16 3.02 15.89
C VAL A 43 10.90 3.48 17.31
N SER A 44 11.91 4.05 17.98
CA SER A 44 11.73 4.66 19.30
C SER A 44 10.64 5.74 19.25
N GLY A 45 9.59 5.59 20.06
CA GLY A 45 8.45 6.51 20.12
C GLY A 45 7.23 6.09 19.28
N GLU A 46 7.41 5.37 18.17
CA GLU A 46 6.29 4.87 17.33
C GLU A 46 5.99 3.37 17.52
N GLY A 47 6.94 2.60 18.07
CA GLY A 47 6.78 1.18 18.39
C GLY A 47 7.46 0.22 17.39
N LEU A 48 7.05 -1.06 17.45
CA LEU A 48 7.57 -2.15 16.63
C LEU A 48 6.59 -2.47 15.50
N THR A 49 7.02 -2.30 14.26
CA THR A 49 6.29 -2.70 13.06
C THR A 49 6.91 -3.96 12.48
N THR A 50 6.19 -5.07 12.51
CA THR A 50 6.56 -6.32 11.83
C THR A 50 5.74 -6.48 10.57
N SER A 51 6.35 -6.95 9.50
CA SER A 51 5.70 -7.30 8.25
C SER A 51 6.30 -8.59 7.73
N ALA A 52 5.45 -9.48 7.22
CA ALA A 52 5.85 -10.74 6.65
C ALA A 52 5.00 -11.00 5.40
N PHE A 53 5.63 -11.49 4.36
CA PHE A 53 5.02 -11.84 3.09
C PHE A 53 5.36 -13.29 2.78
N LEU A 54 4.33 -14.11 2.63
CA LEU A 54 4.44 -15.54 2.39
C LEU A 54 3.62 -15.89 1.14
N PRO A 55 4.26 -16.33 0.04
CA PRO A 55 3.52 -16.87 -1.09
C PRO A 55 2.85 -18.18 -0.66
N PHE A 56 1.52 -18.27 -0.79
CA PHE A 56 0.73 -19.44 -0.40
C PHE A 56 -0.35 -19.74 -1.45
N CYS A 57 -0.42 -21.00 -1.91
CA CYS A 57 -1.41 -21.48 -2.90
C CYS A 57 -1.58 -20.60 -4.15
N GLY A 58 -0.49 -20.00 -4.67
CA GLY A 58 -0.53 -19.11 -5.84
C GLY A 58 -1.04 -17.68 -5.54
N GLY A 59 -1.30 -17.36 -4.27
CA GLY A 59 -1.51 -16.01 -3.77
C GLY A 59 -0.34 -15.52 -2.90
N LEU A 60 -0.40 -14.26 -2.49
CA LEU A 60 0.53 -13.62 -1.58
C LEU A 60 -0.19 -13.33 -0.27
N LEU A 61 0.18 -14.03 0.80
CA LEU A 61 -0.26 -13.71 2.16
C LEU A 61 0.70 -12.66 2.73
N GLN A 62 0.16 -11.60 3.30
CA GLN A 62 0.87 -10.50 3.91
C GLN A 62 0.31 -10.29 5.30
N ALA A 63 1.14 -10.44 6.32
CA ALA A 63 0.81 -10.10 7.69
C ALA A 63 1.64 -8.88 8.08
N GLN A 64 0.98 -7.82 8.52
CA GLN A 64 1.61 -6.63 9.06
C GLN A 64 1.09 -6.42 10.48
N GLY A 65 1.96 -6.09 11.40
CA GLY A 65 1.61 -5.83 12.80
C GLY A 65 2.43 -4.66 13.31
N LYS A 66 1.79 -3.53 13.56
CA LYS A 66 2.33 -2.42 14.32
C LYS A 66 1.92 -2.56 15.78
N TYR A 67 2.90 -2.71 16.65
CA TYR A 67 2.76 -2.75 18.09
C TYR A 67 3.31 -1.45 18.69
N PRO A 68 2.54 -0.68 19.47
CA PRO A 68 1.14 -0.89 19.85
C PRO A 68 0.16 -0.38 18.77
N GLY A 69 -0.90 -1.15 18.49
CA GLY A 69 -2.14 -0.57 18.00
C GLY A 69 -2.74 -1.08 16.69
N GLU A 70 -2.05 -1.80 15.80
CA GLU A 70 -2.65 -2.28 14.54
C GLU A 70 -2.06 -3.61 14.03
N MET A 71 -2.89 -4.62 13.81
CA MET A 71 -2.57 -5.84 13.09
C MET A 71 -3.40 -5.90 11.82
N ARG A 72 -2.73 -5.98 10.67
CA ARG A 72 -3.32 -6.07 9.34
C ARG A 72 -2.89 -7.37 8.66
N PHE A 73 -3.85 -8.24 8.42
CA PHE A 73 -3.67 -9.43 7.60
C PHE A 73 -4.25 -9.15 6.22
N SER A 74 -3.53 -9.42 5.16
CA SER A 74 -3.95 -9.23 3.77
C SER A 74 -3.58 -10.47 2.98
N PHE A 75 -4.52 -11.06 2.26
CA PHE A 75 -4.22 -12.17 1.35
C PHE A 75 -4.59 -11.73 -0.04
N SER A 76 -3.71 -11.86 -1.01
CA SER A 76 -3.91 -11.41 -2.39
C SER A 76 -3.75 -12.59 -3.34
N HIS A 77 -4.84 -13.05 -3.94
CA HIS A 77 -4.82 -14.11 -4.94
C HIS A 77 -5.19 -13.56 -6.31
N LYS A 78 -4.41 -13.90 -7.33
CA LYS A 78 -4.68 -13.48 -8.72
C LYS A 78 -5.09 -14.69 -9.55
N ASN A 79 -6.26 -14.62 -10.15
CA ASN A 79 -6.79 -15.65 -11.04
C ASN A 79 -6.19 -15.52 -12.45
N LYS A 80 -6.26 -16.60 -13.24
CA LYS A 80 -5.77 -16.68 -14.63
C LYS A 80 -6.46 -15.68 -15.56
N TRP A 81 -7.69 -15.28 -15.25
CA TRP A 81 -8.46 -14.27 -16.01
C TRP A 81 -8.05 -12.83 -15.69
N GLY A 82 -7.07 -12.60 -14.82
CA GLY A 82 -6.59 -11.28 -14.46
C GLY A 82 -7.30 -10.63 -13.27
N THR A 83 -8.36 -11.25 -12.74
CA THR A 83 -9.03 -10.83 -11.50
C THR A 83 -8.14 -11.10 -10.29
N ARG A 84 -7.91 -10.09 -9.47
CA ARG A 84 -7.18 -10.15 -8.21
C ARG A 84 -8.15 -9.92 -7.05
N ILE A 85 -8.18 -10.85 -6.11
CA ILE A 85 -9.00 -10.79 -4.92
C ILE A 85 -8.08 -10.62 -3.72
N THR A 86 -8.31 -9.57 -2.93
CA THR A 86 -7.49 -9.16 -1.81
C THR A 86 -8.33 -8.95 -0.55
N PRO A 87 -8.74 -10.02 0.16
CA PRO A 87 -9.27 -9.88 1.52
C PRO A 87 -8.21 -9.30 2.46
N MET A 88 -8.63 -8.35 3.28
CA MET A 88 -7.83 -7.72 4.31
C MET A 88 -8.64 -7.66 5.60
N PHE A 89 -8.01 -8.07 6.69
CA PHE A 89 -8.57 -8.01 8.02
C PHE A 89 -7.66 -7.13 8.87
N GLN A 90 -8.22 -6.08 9.42
CA GLN A 90 -7.55 -5.15 10.30
C GLN A 90 -8.11 -5.30 11.72
N TRP A 91 -7.21 -5.25 12.69
CA TRP A 91 -7.47 -5.32 14.11
C TRP A 91 -6.65 -4.21 14.75
N PRO A 92 -7.13 -3.43 15.74
CA PRO A 92 -8.29 -3.61 16.60
C PRO A 92 -9.57 -2.92 16.14
N ASP A 93 -9.53 -2.19 15.02
CA ASP A 93 -10.72 -1.60 14.39
C ASP A 93 -11.76 -2.67 14.01
N LYS A 94 -11.35 -3.95 13.89
CA LYS A 94 -12.19 -5.06 13.43
C LYS A 94 -12.79 -4.74 12.06
N SER A 95 -12.03 -4.03 11.22
CA SER A 95 -12.46 -3.76 9.85
C SER A 95 -12.04 -4.90 8.92
N PHE A 96 -12.98 -5.29 8.07
CA PHE A 96 -12.75 -6.29 7.05
C PHE A 96 -12.95 -5.64 5.68
N THR A 97 -11.87 -5.51 4.92
CA THR A 97 -11.90 -4.93 3.57
C THR A 97 -11.67 -6.02 2.55
N LEU A 98 -12.52 -6.13 1.55
CA LEU A 98 -12.37 -7.14 0.51
C LEU A 98 -12.16 -6.46 -0.85
N GLY A 99 -10.90 -6.39 -1.29
CA GLY A 99 -10.54 -5.74 -2.55
C GLY A 99 -10.65 -6.67 -3.75
N PHE A 100 -11.53 -6.37 -4.69
CA PHE A 100 -11.55 -6.93 -6.03
C PHE A 100 -10.82 -5.99 -6.97
N ALA A 101 -9.94 -6.50 -7.81
CA ALA A 101 -9.37 -5.76 -8.92
C ALA A 101 -9.45 -6.61 -10.18
N GLN A 102 -10.32 -6.25 -11.11
CA GLN A 102 -10.43 -6.87 -12.41
C GLN A 102 -9.88 -5.92 -13.43
N ALA A 103 -8.89 -6.38 -14.19
CA ALA A 103 -8.46 -5.61 -15.31
C ALA A 103 -9.32 -5.99 -16.56
N LEU A 104 -9.72 -4.99 -17.34
CA LEU A 104 -10.73 -5.07 -18.39
C LEU A 104 -10.16 -5.05 -19.81
N ALA A 105 -9.06 -4.32 -20.06
CA ALA A 105 -8.50 -4.19 -21.40
C ALA A 105 -6.98 -4.18 -21.34
N TRP A 106 -6.31 -5.08 -22.09
CA TRP A 106 -4.85 -5.23 -22.12
C TRP A 106 -4.26 -4.54 -23.34
N GLN A 107 -3.09 -3.92 -23.17
CA GLN A 107 -2.28 -3.37 -24.25
C GLN A 107 -0.90 -4.03 -24.23
N ARG A 108 -0.38 -4.30 -25.43
CA ARG A 108 1.02 -4.67 -25.60
C ARG A 108 1.87 -3.40 -25.57
N SER A 109 2.75 -3.32 -24.59
CA SER A 109 3.81 -2.31 -24.50
C SER A 109 5.13 -3.06 -24.72
N GLY A 110 5.63 -3.01 -25.95
CA GLY A 110 6.77 -3.80 -26.40
C GLY A 110 6.56 -5.31 -26.24
N LEU A 111 7.42 -5.96 -25.44
CA LEU A 111 7.38 -7.40 -25.15
C LEU A 111 6.46 -7.78 -23.98
N MET A 112 5.90 -6.81 -23.26
CA MET A 112 5.04 -7.05 -22.09
C MET A 112 3.58 -6.68 -22.38
N VAL A 113 2.67 -7.49 -21.87
CA VAL A 113 1.23 -7.21 -21.88
C VAL A 113 0.87 -6.57 -20.53
N ARG A 114 0.41 -5.31 -20.58
CA ARG A 114 0.01 -4.55 -19.38
C ARG A 114 -1.49 -4.26 -19.43
N PRO A 115 -2.19 -4.24 -18.28
CA PRO A 115 -3.56 -3.77 -18.25
C PRO A 115 -3.65 -2.27 -18.54
N THR A 116 -4.39 -1.92 -19.59
CA THR A 116 -4.80 -0.56 -19.98
C THR A 116 -5.92 -0.07 -19.07
N VAL A 117 -6.91 -0.91 -18.82
CA VAL A 117 -8.04 -0.55 -17.94
C VAL A 117 -8.10 -1.55 -16.81
N GLN A 118 -8.10 -1.05 -15.58
CA GLN A 118 -8.26 -1.82 -14.37
C GLN A 118 -9.34 -1.22 -13.49
N PHE A 119 -10.33 -2.03 -13.17
CA PHE A 119 -11.41 -1.68 -12.26
C PHE A 119 -11.15 -2.36 -10.91
N SER A 120 -11.28 -1.63 -9.82
CA SER A 120 -11.16 -2.14 -8.47
C SER A 120 -12.33 -1.71 -7.58
N LEU A 121 -12.80 -2.65 -6.77
CA LEU A 121 -13.85 -2.47 -5.78
C LEU A 121 -13.36 -2.96 -4.43
N CYS A 122 -13.41 -2.11 -3.42
CA CYS A 122 -12.99 -2.40 -2.06
C CYS A 122 -14.15 -2.09 -1.10
N PRO A 123 -15.13 -3.00 -0.95
CA PRO A 123 -16.05 -2.97 0.18
C PRO A 123 -15.31 -3.19 1.51
N THR A 124 -15.58 -2.33 2.49
CA THR A 124 -15.11 -2.41 3.88
C THR A 124 -16.30 -2.57 4.82
N PHE A 125 -16.27 -3.64 5.60
CA PHE A 125 -17.28 -3.99 6.59
C PHE A 125 -16.70 -3.86 8.00
N GLY A 126 -17.42 -3.18 8.89
CA GLY A 126 -16.98 -2.99 10.27
C GLY A 126 -15.88 -1.95 10.47
N GLY A 127 -15.56 -1.69 11.73
CA GLY A 127 -14.63 -0.64 12.16
C GLY A 127 -15.17 0.77 12.07
N SER A 128 -14.27 1.74 12.19
CA SER A 128 -14.61 3.16 12.29
C SER A 128 -15.10 3.77 10.98
N ASN A 129 -14.82 3.11 9.85
CA ASN A 129 -15.01 3.64 8.51
C ASN A 129 -15.58 2.58 7.55
N PRO A 130 -16.80 2.06 7.79
CA PRO A 130 -17.47 1.14 6.88
C PRO A 130 -17.87 1.88 5.59
N GLY A 131 -17.84 1.17 4.46
CA GLY A 131 -18.23 1.75 3.17
C GLY A 131 -17.75 0.94 1.98
N LEU A 132 -17.92 1.51 0.78
CA LEU A 132 -17.49 0.91 -0.47
C LEU A 132 -16.64 1.91 -1.24
N ARG A 133 -15.43 1.52 -1.64
CA ARG A 133 -14.57 2.30 -2.52
C ARG A 133 -14.49 1.63 -3.88
N ALA A 134 -14.84 2.35 -4.94
CA ALA A 134 -14.65 1.92 -6.32
C ALA A 134 -13.59 2.79 -6.97
N GLU A 135 -12.64 2.19 -7.67
CA GLU A 135 -11.61 2.90 -8.41
C GLU A 135 -11.48 2.29 -9.81
N LEU A 136 -11.26 3.14 -10.80
CA LEU A 136 -11.05 2.81 -12.19
C LEU A 136 -9.72 3.45 -12.60
N ILE A 137 -8.73 2.60 -12.81
CA ILE A 137 -7.40 2.95 -13.29
C ILE A 137 -7.41 2.76 -14.80
N HIS A 138 -7.20 3.84 -15.54
CA HIS A 138 -7.08 3.85 -16.99
C HIS A 138 -5.70 4.37 -17.40
N SER A 139 -4.85 3.46 -17.85
CA SER A 139 -3.55 3.75 -18.44
C SER A 139 -3.73 4.10 -19.92
N VAL A 140 -3.74 5.39 -20.27
CA VAL A 140 -3.98 5.86 -21.65
C VAL A 140 -2.75 5.66 -22.52
N ASN A 141 -1.54 5.83 -21.95
CA ASN A 141 -0.27 5.68 -22.64
C ASN A 141 0.79 5.18 -21.64
N GLU A 142 1.97 4.74 -22.11
CA GLU A 142 3.10 4.33 -21.25
C GLU A 142 3.46 5.40 -20.21
N GLN A 143 3.22 6.67 -20.57
CA GLN A 143 3.55 7.84 -19.78
C GLN A 143 2.36 8.48 -19.05
N LEU A 144 1.12 8.02 -19.22
CA LEU A 144 -0.07 8.66 -18.64
C LEU A 144 -1.03 7.63 -18.03
N ASN A 145 -1.24 7.71 -16.72
CA ASN A 145 -2.24 6.95 -15.97
C ASN A 145 -3.27 7.91 -15.37
N LEU A 146 -4.52 7.69 -15.73
CA LEU A 146 -5.69 8.28 -15.11
C LEU A 146 -6.22 7.31 -14.06
N ILE A 147 -6.58 7.80 -12.88
CA ILE A 147 -7.25 7.04 -11.83
C ILE A 147 -8.48 7.85 -11.46
N CYS A 148 -9.66 7.28 -11.61
CA CYS A 148 -10.91 7.88 -11.17
C CYS A 148 -11.54 6.95 -10.16
N GLY A 149 -11.98 7.44 -9.02
CA GLY A 149 -12.65 6.61 -8.03
C GLY A 149 -13.67 7.38 -7.21
N CYS A 150 -14.56 6.62 -6.60
CA CYS A 150 -15.51 7.12 -5.62
C CYS A 150 -15.41 6.27 -4.36
N ALA A 151 -15.52 6.91 -3.22
CA ALA A 151 -15.60 6.27 -1.91
C ALA A 151 -16.95 6.63 -1.30
N PHE A 152 -17.83 5.64 -1.20
CA PHE A 152 -19.09 5.71 -0.50
C PHE A 152 -18.89 5.22 0.93
N MET A 153 -18.37 6.11 1.77
CA MET A 153 -18.13 5.89 3.20
C MET A 153 -18.99 6.88 4.00
N ALA A 154 -18.83 6.93 5.32
CA ALA A 154 -19.47 7.96 6.17
C ALA A 154 -19.30 9.39 5.62
N HIS A 155 -18.19 9.64 4.93
CA HIS A 155 -17.99 10.83 4.11
C HIS A 155 -17.83 10.44 2.64
N PRO A 156 -18.87 10.63 1.79
CA PRO A 156 -18.76 10.31 0.38
C PRO A 156 -17.78 11.26 -0.30
N SER A 157 -16.85 10.69 -1.07
CA SER A 157 -15.89 11.45 -1.86
C SER A 157 -15.72 10.87 -3.25
N ILE A 158 -15.47 11.74 -4.22
CA ILE A 158 -15.09 11.37 -5.57
C ILE A 158 -13.69 11.93 -5.79
N PHE A 159 -12.78 11.10 -6.26
CA PHE A 159 -11.42 11.54 -6.57
C PHE A 159 -11.05 11.16 -8.00
N ALA A 160 -10.31 12.03 -8.65
CA ALA A 160 -9.68 11.76 -9.92
C ALA A 160 -8.23 12.21 -9.82
N SER A 161 -7.29 11.31 -10.09
CA SER A 161 -5.88 11.64 -10.21
C SER A 161 -5.35 11.31 -11.59
N LEU A 162 -4.51 12.20 -12.10
CA LEU A 162 -3.71 11.97 -13.30
C LEU A 162 -2.24 11.89 -12.86
N SER A 163 -1.52 10.89 -13.37
CA SER A 163 -0.09 10.76 -13.16
C SER A 163 0.62 10.52 -14.49
N GLY A 164 1.71 11.24 -14.74
CA GLY A 164 2.51 11.02 -15.94
C GLY A 164 3.98 11.39 -15.83
N LEU A 165 4.78 10.80 -16.71
CA LEU A 165 6.24 10.98 -16.76
C LEU A 165 6.58 12.37 -17.32
N GLY A 166 6.43 13.41 -16.48
CA GLY A 166 6.64 14.81 -16.84
C GLY A 166 5.61 15.79 -16.26
N TYR A 167 4.47 15.29 -15.76
CA TYR A 167 3.42 16.13 -15.18
C TYR A 167 3.04 15.62 -13.78
N PHE A 168 3.03 16.58 -12.85
CA PHE A 168 2.51 16.54 -11.49
C PHE A 168 1.41 15.50 -11.26
N PHE A 169 1.47 14.79 -10.12
CA PHE A 169 0.32 14.08 -9.60
C PHE A 169 -0.76 15.11 -9.26
N ALA A 170 -1.70 15.31 -10.18
CA ALA A 170 -2.83 16.21 -9.99
C ALA A 170 -4.01 15.36 -9.54
N GLY A 171 -4.24 15.31 -8.23
CA GLY A 171 -5.41 14.68 -7.62
C GLY A 171 -6.47 15.73 -7.27
N LEU A 172 -7.66 15.62 -7.85
CA LEU A 172 -8.85 16.34 -7.43
C LEU A 172 -9.67 15.42 -6.52
N THR A 173 -9.95 15.81 -5.29
CA THR A 173 -10.92 15.11 -4.43
C THR A 173 -12.06 16.05 -4.10
N ALA A 174 -13.28 15.66 -4.49
CA ALA A 174 -14.52 16.33 -4.15
C ALA A 174 -15.17 15.60 -2.97
N TYR A 175 -15.41 16.31 -1.88
CA TYR A 175 -16.21 15.83 -0.75
C TYR A 175 -17.68 16.23 -0.93
N GLY A 176 -18.61 15.41 -0.43
CA GLY A 176 -20.05 15.73 -0.41
C GLY A 176 -20.34 17.04 0.33
N GLY A 177 -20.29 18.16 -0.40
CA GLY A 177 -20.31 19.52 0.14
C GLY A 177 -19.21 20.38 -0.47
N ALA A 178 -19.27 20.60 -1.80
CA ALA A 178 -18.59 21.64 -2.59
C ALA A 178 -17.20 22.13 -2.12
N ASN A 179 -16.34 21.24 -1.65
CA ASN A 179 -14.95 21.55 -1.30
C ASN A 179 -14.03 20.70 -2.16
N PHE A 180 -13.24 21.38 -3.00
CA PHE A 180 -12.24 20.77 -3.88
C PHE A 180 -10.89 20.82 -3.17
N GLY A 181 -10.35 19.66 -2.82
CA GLY A 181 -8.97 19.53 -2.34
C GLY A 181 -8.04 19.20 -3.51
N LEU A 182 -7.09 20.10 -3.81
CA LEU A 182 -5.98 19.85 -4.74
C LEU A 182 -4.80 19.33 -3.92
N GLN A 183 -4.40 18.07 -4.11
CA GLN A 183 -3.25 17.50 -3.42
C GLN A 183 -2.14 17.21 -4.44
N SER A 184 -1.15 18.10 -4.51
CA SER A 184 0.08 17.90 -5.29
C SER A 184 1.17 17.34 -4.37
N LYS A 185 1.70 16.14 -4.68
CA LYS A 185 2.82 15.55 -3.94
C LYS A 185 4.00 15.38 -4.90
N SER A 186 5.04 16.20 -4.71
CA SER A 186 6.30 16.08 -5.44
C SER A 186 7.14 14.99 -4.78
N TYR A 187 7.44 13.91 -5.52
CA TYR A 187 8.52 13.00 -5.16
C TYR A 187 9.78 13.43 -5.94
N PRO A 188 10.92 13.64 -5.27
CA PRO A 188 12.18 14.02 -5.92
C PRO A 188 12.74 12.88 -6.79
#